data_AF-E8RKH0-F1
#
_entry.id   AF-E8RKH0-F1
#
_cell.length_a   1.000
_cell.length_b   1.000
_cell.length_c   1.000
_cell.angle_alpha   90.00
_cell.angle_beta   90.00
_cell.angle_gamma   90.00
#
_symmetry.space_group_name_H-M   'P 1'
#
loop_
_entity.id
_entity.type
_entity.pdbx_description
1 polymer ?
#
loop_
_entity_poly.entity_id
_entity_poly.type
_entity_poly.pdbx_seq_one_letter_code
_entity_poly.pdbx_strand_id
1 'polypeptide(L)'
;MTTPTITNEVFRQMAADHIDLTNSHAHKSSIGEAGGALLQAATRYTAFSCAAQSADKTQFLAARKLNVDQLTAQFRELLLSHYDDFGDNYETYLK
;
A
#
# COMPACT_ATOMS: atom_id res chain seq x y z
N MET A 1 16.24 21.32 6.31
CA MET A 1 15.76 20.36 7.34
C MET A 1 15.92 18.98 6.76
N THR A 2 16.78 18.14 7.34
CA THR A 2 16.94 16.74 6.92
C THR A 2 15.72 15.97 7.39
N THR A 3 14.94 15.41 6.47
CA THR A 3 13.81 14.53 6.80
C THR A 3 14.33 13.37 7.64
N PRO A 4 13.74 13.07 8.81
CA PRO A 4 14.18 11.93 9.61
C PRO A 4 14.01 10.64 8.79
N THR A 5 15.06 9.83 8.72
CA THR A 5 14.95 8.48 8.17
C THR A 5 14.11 7.64 9.15
N ILE A 6 12.94 7.19 8.71
CA ILE A 6 12.10 6.28 9.48
C ILE A 6 12.81 4.92 9.63
N THR A 7 12.69 4.30 10.80
CA THR A 7 13.21 2.93 11.00
C THR A 7 12.28 1.92 10.33
N ASN A 8 12.80 0.73 10.02
CA ASN A 8 11.99 -0.37 9.48
C ASN A 8 10.83 -0.75 10.42
N GLU A 9 11.04 -0.65 11.73
CA GLU A 9 10.03 -0.92 12.74
C GLU A 9 8.87 0.09 12.66
N VAL A 10 9.20 1.38 12.60
CA VAL A 10 8.18 2.44 12.46
C VAL A 10 7.39 2.26 11.16
N PHE A 11 8.06 1.93 10.05
CA PHE A 11 7.38 1.65 8.78
C PHE A 11 6.43 0.44 8.88
N ARG A 12 6.88 -0.66 9.52
CA ARG A 12 6.05 -1.86 9.73
C ARG A 12 4.82 -1.54 10.59
N GLN A 13 4.99 -0.73 11.62
CA GLN A 13 3.87 -0.32 12.47
C GLN A 13 2.84 0.49 11.67
N MET A 14 3.27 1.43 10.82
CA MET A 14 2.36 2.17 9.94
C MET A 14 1.55 1.23 9.01
N ALA A 15 2.18 0.19 8.47
CA ALA A 15 1.49 -0.80 7.66
C ALA A 15 0.47 -1.62 8.48
N ALA A 16 0.82 -2.01 9.71
CA ALA A 16 -0.09 -2.70 10.63
C ALA A 16 -1.30 -1.83 10.99
N ASP A 17 -1.10 -0.52 11.24
CA ASP A 17 -2.20 0.40 11.56
C ASP A 17 -3.24 0.48 10.42
N HIS A 18 -2.79 0.43 9.16
CA HIS A 18 -3.68 0.36 8.00
C HIS A 18 -4.46 -0.97 7.91
N ILE A 19 -3.82 -2.08 8.29
CA ILE A 19 -4.47 -3.40 8.37
C ILE A 19 -5.52 -3.39 9.48
N ASP A 20 -5.21 -2.86 10.67
CA ASP A 20 -6.14 -2.80 11.79
C ASP A 20 -7.39 -1.97 11.47
N LEU A 21 -7.21 -0.83 10.79
CA LEU A 21 -8.34 -0.05 10.30
C LEU A 21 -9.17 -0.85 9.29
N THR A 22 -8.52 -1.57 8.37
CA THR A 22 -9.21 -2.42 7.38
C THR A 22 -9.95 -3.57 8.04
N ASN A 23 -9.38 -4.19 9.07
CA ASN A 23 -10.04 -5.21 9.88
C ASN A 23 -11.30 -4.66 10.56
N SER A 24 -11.23 -3.43 11.10
CA SER A 24 -12.39 -2.75 11.68
C SER A 24 -13.53 -2.54 10.67
N HIS A 25 -13.20 -2.30 9.40
CA HIS A 25 -14.17 -2.22 8.31
C HIS A 25 -14.71 -3.60 7.95
N ALA A 26 -13.86 -4.63 7.87
CA ALA A 26 -14.25 -6.00 7.57
C ALA A 26 -15.26 -6.57 8.58
N HIS A 27 -15.15 -6.19 9.87
CA HIS A 27 -16.14 -6.56 10.88
C HIS A 27 -17.55 -5.98 10.64
N LYS A 28 -17.67 -4.91 9.84
CA LYS A 28 -18.94 -4.24 9.51
C LYS A 28 -19.43 -4.55 8.09
N SER A 29 -18.62 -5.24 7.29
CA SER A 29 -18.92 -5.58 5.89
C SER A 29 -18.36 -6.97 5.57
N SER A 30 -17.62 -7.12 4.47
CA SER A 30 -16.87 -8.32 4.10
C SER A 30 -15.38 -7.99 3.94
N ILE A 31 -14.52 -9.01 4.06
CA ILE A 31 -13.08 -8.88 3.81
C ILE A 31 -12.79 -8.35 2.39
N GLY A 32 -13.61 -8.70 1.40
CA GLY A 32 -13.47 -8.26 0.02
C GLY A 32 -13.79 -6.77 -0.16
N GLU A 33 -14.88 -6.29 0.44
CA GLU A 33 -15.25 -4.87 0.38
C GLU A 33 -14.27 -4.00 1.16
N ALA A 34 -13.85 -4.44 2.36
CA ALA A 34 -12.85 -3.72 3.15
C ALA A 34 -11.50 -3.66 2.43
N GLY A 35 -11.04 -4.77 1.83
CA GLY A 35 -9.82 -4.82 1.03
C GLY A 35 -9.91 -3.94 -0.22
N GLY A 36 -11.05 -3.92 -0.91
CA GLY A 36 -11.29 -3.03 -2.04
C GLY A 36 -11.26 -1.55 -1.65
N ALA A 37 -11.82 -1.20 -0.49
CA ALA A 37 -11.75 0.15 0.06
C ALA A 37 -10.31 0.55 0.42
N LEU A 38 -9.53 -0.33 1.02
CA LEU A 38 -8.10 -0.11 1.31
C LEU A 38 -7.31 0.15 0.02
N LEU A 39 -7.49 -0.69 -1.01
CA LEU A 39 -6.85 -0.49 -2.31
C LEU A 39 -7.19 0.88 -2.89
N GLN A 40 -8.47 1.28 -2.83
CA GLN A 40 -8.89 2.58 -3.34
C GLN A 40 -8.36 3.76 -2.51
N ALA A 41 -8.17 3.60 -1.20
CA ALA A 41 -7.52 4.61 -0.37
C ALA A 41 -6.04 4.74 -0.74
N ALA A 42 -5.33 3.62 -0.91
CA ALA A 42 -3.91 3.58 -1.24
C ALA A 42 -3.61 4.25 -2.59
N THR A 43 -4.41 3.97 -3.63
CA THR A 43 -4.26 4.59 -4.96
C THR A 43 -4.47 6.11 -4.91
N ARG A 44 -5.48 6.58 -4.16
CA ARG A 44 -5.75 8.01 -3.99
C ARG A 44 -4.62 8.73 -3.27
N TYR A 45 -4.12 8.15 -2.17
CA TYR A 45 -3.00 8.73 -1.43
C TYR A 45 -1.74 8.78 -2.29
N THR A 46 -1.50 7.75 -3.09
CA THR A 46 -0.35 7.69 -3.98
C THR A 46 -0.42 8.71 -5.11
N ALA A 47 -1.60 8.90 -5.71
CA ALA A 47 -1.82 9.95 -6.70
C ALA A 47 -1.63 11.35 -6.09
N PHE A 48 -2.13 11.56 -4.86
CA PHE A 48 -1.89 12.78 -4.10
C PHE A 48 -0.41 13.01 -3.83
N SER A 49 0.32 11.99 -3.39
CA SER A 49 1.75 12.07 -3.09
C SER A 49 2.57 12.48 -4.33
N CYS A 50 2.25 11.92 -5.50
CA CYS A 50 2.83 12.36 -6.78
C CYS A 50 2.53 13.83 -7.06
N ALA A 51 1.28 14.25 -6.92
CA ALA A 51 0.87 15.63 -7.17
C ALA A 51 1.54 16.63 -6.21
N ALA A 52 1.61 16.30 -4.92
CA ALA A 52 2.19 17.13 -3.88
C ALA A 52 3.71 17.31 -4.03
N GLN A 53 4.38 16.33 -4.65
CA GLN A 53 5.82 16.37 -4.94
C GLN A 53 6.16 16.98 -6.31
N SER A 54 5.15 17.25 -7.14
CA SER A 54 5.34 17.87 -8.45
C SER A 54 5.34 19.39 -8.32
N ALA A 55 6.21 20.10 -9.05
CA ALA A 55 6.24 21.56 -9.00
C ALA A 55 4.99 22.19 -9.62
N ASP A 56 4.43 21.54 -10.64
CA ASP A 56 3.23 22.00 -11.35
C ASP A 56 2.48 20.85 -12.02
N LYS A 57 1.36 21.19 -12.67
CA LYS A 57 0.52 20.25 -13.42
C LYS A 57 1.27 19.55 -14.56
N THR A 58 2.17 20.23 -15.24
CA THR A 58 2.91 19.67 -16.38
C THR A 58 3.85 18.57 -15.91
N GLN A 59 4.60 18.82 -14.83
CA GLN A 59 5.47 17.82 -14.22
C GLN A 59 4.69 16.64 -13.65
N PHE A 60 3.57 16.89 -12.96
CA PHE A 60 2.70 15.82 -12.48
C PHE A 60 2.24 14.89 -13.60
N LEU A 61 1.77 15.46 -14.72
CA LEU A 61 1.30 14.67 -15.86
C LEU A 61 2.45 13.93 -16.57
N ALA A 62 3.64 14.52 -16.63
CA ALA A 62 4.83 13.86 -17.17
C ALA A 62 5.30 12.68 -16.30
N ALA A 63 5.25 12.83 -14.97
CA ALA A 63 5.63 11.80 -14.01
C ALA A 63 4.61 10.65 -13.89
N ARG A 64 3.35 10.89 -14.27
CA ARG A 64 2.24 9.94 -14.08
C ARG A 64 2.54 8.53 -14.58
N LYS A 65 3.05 8.39 -15.81
CA LYS A 65 3.29 7.06 -16.39
C LYS A 65 4.37 6.31 -15.61
N LEU A 66 5.50 6.96 -15.36
CA LEU A 66 6.61 6.39 -14.61
C LEU A 66 6.17 5.96 -13.21
N ASN A 67 5.40 6.80 -12.51
CA ASN A 67 4.88 6.45 -11.20
C ASN A 67 3.97 5.22 -11.24
N VAL A 68 3.03 5.14 -12.19
CA VAL A 68 2.17 3.95 -12.33
C VAL A 68 3.01 2.68 -12.56
N ASP A 69 4.01 2.74 -13.44
CA ASP A 69 4.87 1.59 -13.73
C ASP A 69 5.64 1.14 -12.48
N GLN A 70 6.24 2.09 -11.74
CA GLN A 70 7.00 1.80 -10.52
C GLN A 70 6.13 1.22 -9.41
N LEU A 71 4.97 1.84 -9.15
CA LEU A 71 4.05 1.41 -8.09
C LEU A 71 3.46 0.03 -8.36
N THR A 72 3.08 -0.24 -9.61
CA THR A 72 2.52 -1.55 -9.97
C THR A 72 3.59 -2.65 -9.97
N ALA A 73 4.84 -2.33 -10.30
CA ALA A 73 5.95 -3.26 -10.14
C ALA A 73 6.20 -3.59 -8.66
N GLN A 74 6.29 -2.57 -7.81
CA GLN A 74 6.48 -2.75 -6.36
C GLN A 74 5.32 -3.52 -5.72
N PHE A 75 4.08 -3.16 -6.06
CA PHE A 75 2.89 -3.88 -5.56
C PHE A 75 2.93 -5.36 -5.96
N ARG A 76 3.30 -5.65 -7.22
CA ARG A 76 3.43 -7.04 -7.69
C ARG A 76 4.47 -7.81 -6.90
N GLU A 77 5.65 -7.24 -6.67
CA GLU A 77 6.72 -7.87 -5.91
C GLU A 77 6.28 -8.20 -4.47
N LEU A 78 5.71 -7.23 -3.77
CA LEU A 78 5.21 -7.42 -2.41
C LEU A 78 4.10 -8.47 -2.34
N LEU A 79 3.14 -8.40 -3.25
CA LEU A 79 2.02 -9.35 -3.28
C LEU A 79 2.50 -10.79 -3.52
N LEU A 80 3.43 -10.99 -4.45
CA LEU A 80 4.02 -12.30 -4.70
C LEU A 80 4.76 -12.81 -3.46
N SER A 81 5.57 -11.97 -2.81
CA SER A 81 6.25 -12.35 -1.56
C SER A 81 5.29 -12.75 -0.45
N HIS A 82 4.12 -12.09 -0.34
CA HIS A 82 3.10 -12.49 0.63
C HIS A 82 2.43 -13.81 0.24
N TYR A 83 2.17 -14.05 -1.04
CA TYR A 83 1.63 -15.33 -1.50
C TYR A 83 2.61 -16.48 -1.28
N ASP A 84 3.91 -16.26 -1.49
CA ASP A 84 4.94 -17.26 -1.20
C ASP A 84 4.94 -17.59 0.30
N ASP A 85 4.90 -16.58 1.19
CA ASP A 85 4.82 -16.80 2.65
C ASP A 85 3.55 -17.55 3.08
N PHE A 86 2.38 -17.16 2.56
CA PHE A 86 1.13 -17.88 2.81
C PHE A 86 1.15 -19.29 2.23
N GLY A 87 1.81 -19.51 1.09
CA GLY A 87 1.96 -20.83 0.46
C GLY A 87 2.82 -21.76 1.30
N ASP A 88 3.97 -21.26 1.76
CA ASP A 88 4.92 -22.01 2.59
C ASP A 88 4.36 -22.35 3.98
N ASN A 89 3.48 -21.50 4.52
CA ASN A 89 2.98 -21.60 5.89
C ASN A 89 1.46 -21.84 5.99
N TYR A 90 0.80 -22.20 4.88
CA TYR A 90 -0.66 -22.25 4.78
C TYR A 90 -1.33 -22.98 5.94
N GLU A 91 -0.86 -24.19 6.20
CA GLU A 91 -1.38 -25.07 7.25
C GLU A 91 -1.11 -24.54 8.66
N THR A 92 -0.09 -23.72 8.85
CA THR A 92 0.21 -23.10 10.14
C THR A 92 -0.65 -21.86 10.38
N TYR A 93 -0.90 -21.07 9.34
CA TYR A 93 -1.64 -19.81 9.46
C TYR A 93 -3.16 -19.98 9.43
N LEU A 94 -3.68 -21.02 8.78
CA LEU A 94 -5.12 -21.16 8.49
C LEU A 94 -5.77 -22.46 9.01
N LYS A 95 -5.09 -23.26 9.84
CA LYS A 95 -5.71 -24.37 10.58
C LYS A 95 -6.25 -23.97 11.95
#